data_AF-A0A1J8QL84-F1
#
_entry.id   AF-A0A1J8QL84-F1
#
_cell.length_a   1.000
_cell.length_b   1.000
_cell.length_c   1.000
_cell.angle_alpha   90.00
_cell.angle_beta   90.00
_cell.angle_gamma   90.00
#
_symmetry.space_group_name_H-M   'P 1'
#
loop_
_entity.id
_entity.type
_entity.pdbx_description
1 polymer ?
#
loop_
_entity_poly.entity_id
_entity_poly.type
_entity_poly.pdbx_seq_one_letter_code
_entity_poly.pdbx_strand_id
1 'polypeptide(L)' 'MLARSSFSSSKDPTVWRAIPVLEFLQQSWQNMAADEKFSSIAYGLQADLENFGKWSRKTDETDVYFICLVLDPNYKLE' A
#
# COMPACT_ATOMS: atom_id res chain seq x y z
N MET A 1 0.37 -11.83 -5.42
CA MET A 1 0.02 -10.88 -6.50
C MET A 1 1.07 -9.77 -6.47
N LEU A 2 1.76 -9.49 -7.59
CA LEU A 2 2.81 -8.46 -7.62
C LEU A 2 2.16 -7.08 -7.79
N ALA A 3 2.51 -6.09 -6.95
CA ALA A 3 1.87 -4.77 -6.91
C ALA A 3 1.73 -4.10 -8.30
N ARG A 4 2.70 -4.32 -9.20
CA ARG A 4 2.70 -3.76 -10.56
C ARG A 4 1.50 -4.19 -11.41
N SER A 5 1.06 -5.46 -11.33
CA SER A 5 -0.05 -5.93 -12.17
C SER A 5 -1.41 -5.38 -11.68
N SER A 6 -1.52 -5.05 -10.40
CA SER A 6 -2.75 -4.52 -9.79
C SER A 6 -3.09 -3.10 -10.27
N PHE A 7 -2.09 -2.35 -10.72
CA PHE A 7 -2.22 -0.95 -11.16
C PHE A 7 -2.34 -0.76 -12.67
N SER A 8 -2.14 -1.81 -13.48
CA SER A 8 -1.99 -1.73 -14.93
C SER A 8 -3.26 -2.11 -15.71
N SER A 9 -4.46 -1.74 -15.26
CA SER A 9 -5.69 -1.91 -16.05
C SER A 9 -5.89 -0.72 -16.97
N SER A 10 -6.20 -0.99 -18.24
CA SER A 10 -6.65 0.03 -19.21
C SER A 10 -8.17 0.21 -19.23
N LYS A 11 -8.93 -0.66 -18.55
CA LYS A 11 -10.40 -0.70 -18.59
C LYS A 11 -11.07 -0.23 -17.30
N ASP A 12 -10.44 -0.48 -16.15
CA ASP A 12 -11.01 -0.18 -14.84
C ASP A 12 -10.09 0.77 -14.08
N PRO A 13 -10.63 1.74 -13.33
CA PRO A 13 -9.82 2.53 -12.40
C PRO A 13 -9.05 1.56 -11.51
N THR A 14 -7.74 1.74 -11.37
CA THR A 14 -6.90 0.90 -10.50
C THR A 14 -6.42 1.63 -9.26
N VAL A 15 -6.62 2.95 -9.22
CA VAL A 15 -6.20 3.81 -8.12
C VAL A 15 -6.87 3.43 -6.80
N TRP A 16 -8.10 2.90 -6.82
CA TRP A 16 -8.76 2.40 -5.60
C TRP A 16 -8.01 1.24 -4.94
N ARG A 17 -7.22 0.48 -5.70
CA ARG A 17 -6.35 -0.57 -5.16
C ARG A 17 -5.06 -0.04 -4.57
N ALA A 18 -4.71 1.24 -4.78
CA ALA A 18 -3.41 1.79 -4.40
C ALA A 18 -3.21 1.71 -2.89
N ILE A 19 -4.14 2.26 -2.11
CA ILE A 19 -4.01 2.29 -0.65
C ILE A 19 -4.03 0.87 -0.05
N PRO A 20 -4.99 -0.01 -0.36
CA PRO A 20 -5.01 -1.36 0.21
C PRO A 20 -3.76 -2.19 -0.12
N VAL A 21 -3.23 -2.06 -1.34
CA VAL A 21 -2.01 -2.77 -1.75
C VAL A 21 -0.77 -2.22 -1.02
N LEU A 22 -0.71 -0.90 -0.82
CA LEU A 22 0.36 -0.24 -0.07
C LEU A 22 0.33 -0.63 1.41
N GLU A 23 -0.85 -0.63 2.04
CA GLU A 23 -1.04 -1.08 3.44
C GLU A 23 -0.64 -2.55 3.61
N PHE A 24 -1.07 -3.42 2.69
CA PHE A 24 -0.69 -4.83 2.70
C PHE A 24 0.84 -5.03 2.57
N LEU A 25 1.48 -4.24 1.70
CA LEU A 25 2.93 -4.29 1.51
C LEU A 25 3.67 -3.84 2.77
N GLN A 26 3.23 -2.73 3.37
CA GLN A 26 3.79 -2.21 4.62
C GLN A 26 3.67 -3.23 5.76
N GLN A 27 2.50 -3.82 5.95
CA GLN A 27 2.28 -4.86 6.97
C GLN A 27 3.17 -6.09 6.71
N SER A 28 3.30 -6.50 5.45
CA SER A 28 4.17 -7.63 5.07
C SER A 28 5.62 -7.36 5.42
N TRP A 29 6.12 -6.15 5.14
CA TRP A 29 7.50 -5.76 5.45
C TRP A 29 7.75 -5.58 6.94
N GLN A 30 6.78 -5.09 7.71
CA GLN A 30 6.85 -5.07 9.18
C GLN A 30 7.00 -6.48 9.74
N ASN A 31 6.19 -7.42 9.25
CA ASN A 31 6.26 -8.82 9.68
C ASN A 31 7.61 -9.45 9.29
N MET A 32 8.13 -9.16 8.10
CA MET A 32 9.45 -9.64 7.67
C MET A 32 10.58 -9.04 8.52
N ALA A 33 10.54 -7.74 8.81
CA ALA A 33 11.57 -7.08 9.62
C ALA A 33 11.62 -7.61 11.07
N ALA A 34 10.49 -8.12 11.58
CA ALA A 34 10.40 -8.71 12.91
C ALA A 34 10.82 -10.20 12.98
N ASP A 35 11.00 -10.86 11.83
CA ASP A 35 11.38 -12.27 11.75
C ASP A 35 12.89 -12.41 11.48
N GLU A 36 13.59 -13.10 12.38
CA GLU A 36 15.05 -13.33 12.31
C GLU A 36 15.49 -13.96 10.99
N LYS A 37 14.61 -14.71 10.31
CA LYS A 37 14.83 -15.28 8.98
C LYS A 37 15.22 -14.23 7.93
N PHE A 38 14.76 -12.99 8.11
CA PHE A 38 15.01 -11.89 7.19
C PHE A 38 16.03 -10.88 7.74
N SER A 39 16.77 -11.23 8.80
CA SER A 39 17.82 -10.38 9.40
C SER A 39 18.83 -9.83 8.38
N SER A 40 19.16 -10.60 7.33
CA SER A 40 20.06 -10.17 6.25
C SER A 40 19.51 -9.03 5.38
N ILE A 41 18.19 -8.86 5.35
CA ILE A 41 17.50 -7.80 4.59
C ILE A 41 16.76 -6.80 5.50
N ALA A 42 16.78 -7.01 6.82
CA ALA A 42 16.03 -6.21 7.79
C ALA A 42 16.37 -4.71 7.71
N TYR A 43 17.64 -4.37 7.44
CA TYR A 43 18.05 -2.98 7.23
C TYR A 43 17.33 -2.33 6.04
N GLY A 44 17.25 -3.05 4.90
CA GLY A 44 16.54 -2.56 3.72
C GLY A 44 15.04 -2.41 3.98
N LEU A 45 14.44 -3.40 4.66
CA LEU A 45 13.03 -3.35 5.06
C LEU A 45 12.74 -2.16 5.98
N GLN A 46 13.60 -1.85 6.95
CA GLN A 46 13.44 -0.68 7.81
C GLN A 46 13.53 0.64 7.04
N ALA A 47 14.51 0.78 6.14
CA ALA A 47 14.63 1.97 5.30
C ALA A 47 13.40 2.17 4.40
N ASP A 48 12.88 1.08 3.83
CA ASP A 48 11.67 1.10 3.02
C ASP A 48 10.42 1.43 3.85
N LEU A 49 10.31 0.92 5.08
CA LEU A 49 9.24 1.24 6.02
C LEU A 49 9.26 2.70 6.47
N GLU A 50 10.43 3.28 6.74
CA GLU A 50 10.57 4.71 7.04
C GLU A 50 10.13 5.59 5.86
N ASN A 51 10.49 5.19 4.64
CA ASN A 51 10.03 5.88 3.44
C ASN A 51 8.50 5.78 3.32
N PHE A 52 7.93 4.59 3.54
CA PHE A 52 6.48 4.39 3.55
C PHE A 52 5.76 5.28 4.56
N GLY A 53 6.30 5.46 5.77
CA GLY A 53 5.72 6.36 6.77
C GLY A 53 5.64 7.83 6.31
N LYS A 54 6.58 8.28 5.47
CA LYS A 54 6.51 9.62 4.86
C LYS A 54 5.41 9.72 3.80
N TRP A 55 5.15 8.64 3.06
CA TRP A 55 4.10 8.57 2.05
C TRP A 55 2.71 8.39 2.67
N SER A 56 2.58 7.60 3.74
CA SER A 56 1.30 7.42 4.45
C SER A 56 0.83 8.76 5.02
N ARG A 57 1.72 9.50 5.70
CA ARG A 57 1.40 10.82 6.26
C ARG A 57 0.93 11.82 5.19
N LYS A 58 1.54 11.81 4.00
CA LYS A 58 1.09 12.65 2.88
C LYS A 58 -0.27 12.22 2.34
N THR A 59 -0.57 10.93 2.39
CA THR A 59 -1.87 10.39 1.97
C THR A 59 -2.96 10.74 2.98
N ASP A 60 -2.67 10.65 4.28
CA ASP A 60 -3.56 11.07 5.37
C ASP A 60 -3.92 12.56 5.31
N GLU A 61 -2.99 13.38 4.81
CA GLU A 61 -3.20 14.82 4.60
C GLU A 61 -4.03 15.13 3.32
N THR A 62 -4.53 14.13 2.60
CA THR A 62 -5.27 14.29 1.33
C THR A 62 -6.58 13.50 1.27
N ASP A 63 -7.49 13.91 0.39
CA ASP A 63 -8.75 13.18 0.11
C ASP A 63 -8.54 11.89 -0.73
N VAL A 64 -7.30 11.46 -0.94
CA VAL A 64 -6.98 10.28 -1.77
C VAL A 64 -7.63 9.01 -1.23
N TYR A 65 -7.76 8.87 0.10
CA TYR A 65 -8.48 7.76 0.71
C TYR A 65 -9.96 7.73 0.30
N PHE A 66 -10.61 8.90 0.31
CA PHE A 66 -11.98 9.04 -0.14
C PHE A 66 -12.13 8.75 -1.64
N ILE A 67 -11.20 9.24 -2.47
CA ILE A 67 -11.18 8.96 -3.91
C ILE A 67 -11.02 7.45 -4.17
N CYS A 68 -10.14 6.78 -3.42
CA CYS A 68 -9.99 5.33 -3.52
C CYS A 68 -11.27 4.58 -3.14
N LEU A 69 -11.97 4.99 -2.08
CA LEU A 69 -13.25 4.39 -1.69
C LEU A 69 -14.35 4.62 -2.74
N VAL A 70 -14.50 5.84 -3.26
CA VAL A 70 -15.51 6.16 -4.27
C VAL A 70 -15.30 5.38 -5.57
N LEU A 71 -14.03 5.11 -5.91
CA LEU A 71 -13.68 4.39 -7.13
C LEU A 71 -13.64 2.87 -6.96
N ASP A 72 -13.83 2.34 -5.74
CA ASP A 72 -13.93 0.89 -5.52
C ASP A 72 -15.28 0.38 -6.05
N PRO A 73 -15.29 -0.50 -7.07
CA PRO A 73 -16.52 -1.02 -7.65
C PRO A 73 -17.37 -1.87 -6.69
N ASN A 74 -16.81 -2.26 -5.53
CA ASN A 74 -17.51 -3.01 -4.50
C ASN A 74 -18.04 -2.11 -3.37
N TYR A 75 -17.59 -0.86 -3.31
CA TYR A 75 -18.03 0.09 -2.29
C TYR A 75 -19.34 0.75 -2.72
N LYS A 76 -20.38 0.63 -1.88
CA LYS A 76 -21.65 1.31 -2.08
C LYS A 76 -21.79 2.39 -1.02
N LEU A 77 -21.91 3.64 -1.44
CA LEU A 77 -22.43 4.72 -0.60
C LEU A 77 -23.91 4.43 -0.39
N GLU A 78 -24.30 4.11 0.85
CA GLU A 78 -25.71 4.11 1.25
C GLU A 78 -26.29 5.53 1.24
#